data_AF-A0A1F1UTS1-F1
#
_entry.id   AF-A0A1F1UTS1-F1
#
_cell.length_a   1.000
_cell.length_b   1.000
_cell.length_c   1.000
_cell.angle_alpha   90.00
_cell.angle_beta   90.00
_cell.angle_gamma   90.00
#
_symmetry.space_group_name_H-M   'P 1'
#
loop_
_entity.id
_entity.type
_entity.pdbx_description
1 polymer ?
#
loop_
_entity_poly.entity_id
_entity_poly.type
_entity_poly.pdbx_seq_one_letter_code
_entity_poly.pdbx_strand_id
1 'polypeptide(L)'
;MKHSITVAGDVYSGLTHFALAGLSLIARSLTDGAVTIHWNNDPTPKGILEMEDVTPLELAEATVQISRNWHDGWATTQVQYGEGTFSPFSPRFKAINPTKFPEDWSRHQEARSKDLDQLQEQSDMLGLQFIQALGEAAYWRFNGKDPRPDNGASRWEMKTRNAGEEFVSQKLSKFVEELASWDPERVLAGWQGDKIEDPFGGDASRTPSGFTPPGETDLALAFAALIGIGQYPITPRTSHVTFTPGAYPDTAHHPQLAVLPVPTTPISPERSESIVLSSSWSDIVNAFGAQAEGKTEEGVLPEKAIASLRAYGVPAAATFRIYVSPAKAPERYFERGRVQLL
;
A
#
# COMPACT_ATOMS: atom_id res chain seq x y z
N MET A 1 -17.45 11.67 -19.98
CA MET A 1 -18.61 11.79 -19.05
C MET A 1 -18.08 11.57 -17.63
N LYS A 2 -18.61 12.26 -16.60
CA LYS A 2 -18.12 12.11 -15.22
C LYS A 2 -18.87 10.98 -14.50
N HIS A 3 -18.11 10.08 -13.88
CA HIS A 3 -18.59 8.97 -13.06
C HIS A 3 -17.98 9.03 -11.66
N SER A 4 -18.61 8.34 -10.71
CA SER A 4 -18.07 8.25 -9.35
C SER A 4 -18.31 6.88 -8.71
N ILE A 5 -17.46 6.54 -7.75
CA ILE A 5 -17.57 5.38 -6.88
C ILE A 5 -17.45 5.87 -5.44
N THR A 6 -18.41 5.49 -4.60
CA THR A 6 -18.28 5.57 -3.15
C THR A 6 -17.64 4.28 -2.66
N VAL A 7 -16.46 4.38 -2.06
CA VAL A 7 -15.68 3.23 -1.60
C VAL A 7 -16.21 2.73 -0.26
N ALA A 8 -16.26 1.42 -0.10
CA ALA A 8 -16.68 0.74 1.11
C ALA A 8 -15.87 1.14 2.35
N GLY A 9 -16.53 1.13 3.50
CA GLY A 9 -15.95 1.53 4.79
C GLY A 9 -16.00 3.04 5.04
N ASP A 10 -15.09 3.59 5.84
CA ASP A 10 -15.13 4.98 6.29
C ASP A 10 -13.72 5.57 6.52
N VAL A 11 -13.65 6.86 6.82
CA VAL A 11 -12.38 7.58 7.07
C VAL A 11 -11.55 7.05 8.23
N TYR A 12 -12.15 6.24 9.11
CA TYR A 12 -11.48 5.60 10.24
C TYR A 12 -10.96 4.20 9.90
N SER A 13 -11.09 3.75 8.66
CA SER A 13 -10.60 2.47 8.15
C SER A 13 -9.36 2.67 7.28
N GLY A 14 -8.23 2.11 7.69
CA GLY A 14 -7.01 2.15 6.89
C GLY A 14 -7.16 1.40 5.57
N LEU A 15 -7.96 0.33 5.56
CA LEU A 15 -8.33 -0.40 4.34
C LEU A 15 -9.02 0.52 3.35
N THR A 16 -9.95 1.37 3.80
CA THR A 16 -10.67 2.31 2.93
C THR A 16 -9.77 3.40 2.37
N HIS A 17 -8.83 3.94 3.17
CA HIS A 17 -7.84 4.91 2.69
C HIS A 17 -6.98 4.34 1.57
N PHE A 18 -6.43 3.15 1.78
CA PHE A 18 -5.58 2.50 0.79
C PHE A 18 -6.40 2.04 -0.42
N ALA A 19 -7.62 1.54 -0.24
CA ALA A 19 -8.48 1.16 -1.37
C ALA A 19 -8.83 2.36 -2.24
N LEU A 20 -9.21 3.50 -1.64
CA LEU A 20 -9.46 4.74 -2.38
C LEU A 20 -8.22 5.18 -3.19
N ALA A 21 -7.04 5.13 -2.57
CA ALA A 21 -5.78 5.41 -3.25
C ALA A 21 -5.53 4.45 -4.43
N GLY A 22 -5.69 3.14 -4.23
CA GLY A 22 -5.44 2.16 -5.28
C GLY A 22 -6.43 2.23 -6.43
N LEU A 23 -7.72 2.41 -6.15
CA LEU A 23 -8.73 2.64 -7.20
C LEU A 23 -8.40 3.87 -8.03
N SER A 24 -7.86 4.93 -7.42
CA SER A 24 -7.44 6.11 -8.14
C SER A 24 -6.26 5.88 -9.08
N LEU A 25 -5.34 4.98 -8.71
CA LEU A 25 -4.21 4.58 -9.57
C LEU A 25 -4.68 3.70 -10.74
N ILE A 26 -5.60 2.76 -10.49
CA ILE A 26 -6.21 1.94 -11.55
C ILE A 26 -6.99 2.83 -12.52
N ALA A 27 -7.79 3.78 -12.00
CA ALA A 27 -8.53 4.70 -12.86
C ALA A 27 -7.58 5.56 -13.70
N ARG A 28 -6.52 6.09 -13.08
CA ARG A 28 -5.50 6.87 -13.79
C ARG A 28 -4.78 6.08 -14.87
N SER A 29 -4.59 4.76 -14.73
CA SER A 29 -3.95 3.95 -15.78
C SER A 29 -4.85 3.69 -17.00
N LEU A 30 -6.13 4.06 -16.94
CA LEU A 30 -7.11 3.86 -18.02
C LEU A 30 -7.47 5.14 -18.78
N THR A 31 -7.20 6.31 -18.21
CA THR A 31 -7.65 7.58 -18.79
C THR A 31 -6.73 8.76 -18.50
N ASP A 32 -6.58 9.59 -19.52
CA ASP A 32 -5.97 10.92 -19.41
C ASP A 32 -6.95 11.97 -18.87
N GLY A 33 -8.24 11.64 -18.76
CA GLY A 33 -9.30 12.49 -18.20
C GLY A 33 -9.12 12.78 -16.70
N ALA A 34 -9.97 13.63 -16.11
CA ALA A 34 -9.84 13.93 -14.69
C ALA A 34 -10.11 12.69 -13.82
N VAL A 35 -9.16 12.32 -12.97
CA VAL A 35 -9.32 11.33 -11.89
C VAL A 35 -9.00 12.03 -10.59
N THR A 36 -9.92 11.98 -9.63
CA THR A 36 -9.78 12.66 -8.34
C THR A 36 -10.35 11.85 -7.20
N ILE A 37 -9.78 12.01 -6.01
CA ILE A 37 -10.26 11.42 -4.77
C ILE A 37 -10.55 12.51 -3.74
N HIS A 38 -11.54 12.27 -2.90
CA HIS A 38 -11.82 13.07 -1.70
C HIS A 38 -12.66 12.28 -0.68
N TRP A 39 -12.79 12.83 0.51
CA TRP A 39 -13.73 12.37 1.53
C TRP A 39 -14.94 13.30 1.55
N ASN A 40 -16.15 12.73 1.57
CA ASN A 40 -17.36 13.53 1.63
C ASN A 40 -17.61 14.12 3.04
N ASN A 41 -18.63 14.95 3.18
CA ASN A 41 -18.97 15.64 4.43
C ASN A 41 -20.05 14.91 5.26
N ASP A 42 -20.23 13.60 5.04
CA ASP A 42 -21.19 12.82 5.82
C ASP A 42 -20.75 12.73 7.29
N PRO A 43 -21.66 12.47 8.25
CA PRO A 43 -21.31 12.28 9.66
C PRO A 43 -20.24 11.18 9.89
N THR A 44 -20.17 10.23 8.97
CA THR A 44 -19.09 9.24 8.87
C THR A 44 -18.54 9.30 7.45
N PRO A 45 -17.50 10.13 7.20
CA PRO A 45 -17.03 10.41 5.86
C PRO A 45 -16.68 9.16 5.06
N LYS A 46 -17.13 9.13 3.81
CA LYS A 46 -16.87 8.08 2.82
C LYS A 46 -15.87 8.56 1.78
N GLY A 47 -15.03 7.64 1.32
CA GLY A 47 -14.09 7.88 0.24
C GLY A 47 -14.82 7.93 -1.10
N ILE A 48 -14.60 8.97 -1.88
CA ILE A 48 -15.19 9.19 -3.19
C ILE A 48 -14.08 9.22 -4.23
N LEU A 49 -14.15 8.31 -5.20
CA LEU A 49 -13.41 8.38 -6.44
C LEU A 49 -14.32 9.03 -7.50
N GLU A 50 -13.82 10.05 -8.18
CA GLU A 50 -14.45 10.63 -9.37
C GLU A 50 -13.52 10.46 -10.56
N MET A 51 -14.08 10.07 -11.71
CA MET A 51 -13.33 9.81 -12.93
C MET A 51 -14.09 10.30 -14.16
N GLU A 52 -13.35 10.72 -15.17
CA GLU A 52 -13.87 11.08 -16.50
C GLU A 52 -13.49 10.00 -17.53
N ASP A 53 -14.43 9.71 -18.41
CA ASP A 53 -14.24 8.86 -19.60
C ASP A 53 -13.99 7.37 -19.31
N VAL A 54 -14.09 6.99 -18.04
CA VAL A 54 -14.10 5.59 -17.57
C VAL A 54 -15.30 5.40 -16.67
N THR A 55 -16.08 4.36 -16.94
CA THR A 55 -17.21 3.94 -16.11
C THR A 55 -16.73 3.06 -14.94
N PRO A 56 -17.52 2.93 -13.86
CA PRO A 56 -17.20 2.01 -12.77
C PRO A 56 -17.04 0.55 -13.21
N LEU A 57 -17.77 0.14 -14.24
CA LEU A 57 -17.68 -1.22 -14.78
C LEU A 57 -16.39 -1.42 -15.58
N GLU A 58 -16.00 -0.47 -16.44
CA GLU A 58 -14.71 -0.52 -17.16
C GLU A 58 -13.51 -0.52 -16.19
N LEU A 59 -13.61 0.21 -15.07
CA LEU A 59 -12.59 0.16 -14.01
C LEU A 59 -12.47 -1.25 -13.40
N ALA A 60 -13.61 -1.91 -13.16
CA ALA A 60 -13.66 -3.26 -12.63
C ALA A 60 -13.15 -4.31 -13.65
N GLU A 61 -13.51 -4.16 -14.93
CA GLU A 61 -12.98 -4.96 -16.05
C GLU A 61 -11.46 -4.86 -16.12
N ALA A 62 -10.92 -3.64 -16.03
CA ALA A 62 -9.49 -3.43 -16.00
C ALA A 62 -8.81 -4.10 -14.80
N THR A 63 -9.45 -4.10 -13.62
CA THR A 63 -8.91 -4.78 -12.43
C THR A 63 -8.82 -6.28 -12.63
N VAL A 64 -9.84 -6.89 -13.23
CA VAL A 64 -9.80 -8.32 -13.61
C VAL A 64 -8.68 -8.57 -14.62
N GLN A 65 -8.52 -7.70 -15.61
CA GLN A 65 -7.47 -7.83 -16.61
C GLN A 65 -6.05 -7.65 -16.04
N ILE A 66 -5.86 -6.68 -15.14
CA ILE A 66 -4.61 -6.49 -14.38
C ILE A 66 -4.32 -7.75 -13.57
N SER A 67 -5.32 -8.31 -12.90
CA SER A 67 -5.17 -9.55 -12.12
C SER A 67 -4.72 -10.71 -13.02
N ARG A 68 -5.31 -10.89 -14.21
CA ARG A 68 -4.86 -11.88 -15.19
C ARG A 68 -3.41 -11.65 -15.62
N ASN A 69 -3.08 -10.42 -16.03
CA ASN A 69 -1.74 -10.08 -16.51
C ASN A 69 -0.66 -10.28 -15.44
N TRP A 70 -0.95 -9.89 -14.20
CA TRP A 70 -0.02 -10.05 -13.08
C TRP A 70 0.09 -11.52 -12.67
N HIS A 71 -1.00 -12.28 -12.70
CA HIS A 71 -0.99 -13.73 -12.46
C HIS A 71 -0.15 -14.47 -13.49
N ASP A 72 -0.32 -14.15 -14.78
CA ASP A 72 0.45 -14.75 -15.88
C ASP A 72 1.89 -14.19 -15.98
N GLY A 73 2.25 -13.24 -15.12
CA GLY A 73 3.51 -12.50 -15.15
C GLY A 73 4.20 -12.42 -13.79
N TRP A 74 4.74 -11.23 -13.49
CA TRP A 74 5.69 -11.00 -12.40
C TRP A 74 5.20 -11.44 -11.00
N ALA A 75 3.89 -11.45 -10.74
CA ALA A 75 3.35 -11.78 -9.42
C ALA A 75 3.44 -13.29 -9.11
N THR A 76 3.63 -14.13 -10.12
CA THR A 76 3.86 -15.58 -9.95
C THR A 76 5.31 -16.00 -10.23
N THR A 77 6.16 -15.09 -10.69
CA THR A 77 7.60 -15.37 -10.89
C THR A 77 8.26 -15.84 -9.60
N GLN A 78 8.98 -16.96 -9.72
CA GLN A 78 9.75 -17.57 -8.65
C GLN A 78 11.16 -17.91 -9.10
N VAL A 79 12.12 -17.73 -8.20
CA VAL A 79 13.54 -18.05 -8.41
C VAL A 79 13.98 -19.05 -7.34
N GLN A 80 14.76 -20.04 -7.76
CA GLN A 80 15.40 -21.00 -6.85
C GLN A 80 16.72 -20.42 -6.30
N TYR A 81 16.71 -20.16 -5.00
CA TYR A 81 17.87 -19.75 -4.20
C TYR A 81 18.41 -20.92 -3.38
N GLY A 82 19.60 -20.77 -2.81
CA GLY A 82 20.18 -21.78 -1.91
C GLY A 82 19.36 -22.02 -0.64
N GLU A 83 18.54 -21.06 -0.22
CA GLU A 83 17.69 -21.13 0.98
C GLU A 83 16.21 -21.46 0.67
N GLY A 84 15.85 -21.66 -0.61
CA GLY A 84 14.48 -22.00 -1.03
C GLY A 84 14.02 -21.27 -2.30
N THR A 85 12.73 -21.37 -2.59
CA THR A 85 12.12 -20.77 -3.78
C THR A 85 11.27 -19.57 -3.37
N PHE A 86 11.55 -18.40 -3.94
CA PHE A 86 10.91 -17.14 -3.55
C PHE A 86 10.70 -16.22 -4.76
N SER A 87 9.75 -15.28 -4.64
CA SER A 87 9.62 -14.21 -5.64
C SER A 87 10.78 -13.22 -5.55
N PRO A 88 11.40 -12.82 -6.67
CA PRO A 88 12.40 -11.75 -6.69
C PRO A 88 11.79 -10.35 -6.45
N PHE A 89 10.46 -10.24 -6.38
CA PHE A 89 9.74 -8.98 -6.15
C PHE A 89 9.31 -8.77 -4.70
N SER A 90 9.49 -9.76 -3.83
CA SER A 90 9.16 -9.58 -2.42
C SER A 90 10.15 -8.62 -1.75
N PRO A 91 9.67 -7.49 -1.18
CA PRO A 91 10.56 -6.39 -0.73
C PRO A 91 11.35 -6.75 0.54
N ARG A 92 10.88 -7.77 1.25
CA ARG A 92 11.54 -8.31 2.44
C ARG A 92 11.66 -9.80 2.22
N PHE A 93 12.87 -10.25 1.96
CA PHE A 93 13.20 -11.65 1.85
C PHE A 93 14.58 -11.86 2.48
N LYS A 94 14.88 -13.10 2.86
CA LYS A 94 16.14 -13.43 3.52
C LYS A 94 17.32 -13.08 2.62
N ALA A 95 18.35 -12.46 3.19
CA ALA A 95 19.50 -11.98 2.43
C ALA A 95 20.10 -13.05 1.51
N ILE A 96 20.34 -12.69 0.24
CA ILE A 96 21.18 -13.46 -0.67
C ILE A 96 22.57 -13.56 -0.04
N ASN A 97 23.10 -14.77 0.10
CA ASN A 97 24.44 -14.99 0.64
C ASN A 97 25.42 -15.29 -0.50
N PRO A 98 26.11 -14.28 -1.05
CA PRO A 98 27.00 -14.48 -2.20
C PRO A 98 28.22 -15.34 -1.88
N THR A 99 28.59 -15.49 -0.60
CA THR A 99 29.72 -16.35 -0.19
C THR A 99 29.33 -17.82 -0.22
N LYS A 100 28.12 -18.16 0.22
CA LYS A 100 27.60 -19.54 0.27
C LYS A 100 26.97 -19.97 -1.06
N PHE A 101 26.30 -19.03 -1.74
CA PHE A 101 25.54 -19.23 -2.97
C PHE A 101 25.85 -18.10 -3.96
N PRO A 102 27.03 -18.14 -4.62
CA PRO A 102 27.49 -17.04 -5.47
C PRO A 102 26.57 -16.74 -6.67
N GLU A 103 25.86 -17.75 -7.17
CA GLU A 103 24.97 -17.62 -8.33
C GLU A 103 23.59 -17.02 -8.01
N ASP A 104 23.21 -16.97 -6.73
CA ASP A 104 21.87 -16.50 -6.32
C ASP A 104 21.64 -15.04 -6.73
N TRP A 105 22.69 -14.21 -6.71
CA TRP A 105 22.60 -12.81 -7.12
C TRP A 105 22.32 -12.68 -8.62
N SER A 106 23.08 -13.39 -9.45
CA SER A 106 22.92 -13.36 -10.91
C SER A 106 21.52 -13.81 -11.31
N ARG A 107 21.02 -14.92 -10.71
CA ARG A 107 19.67 -15.43 -10.96
C ARG A 107 18.58 -14.46 -10.52
N HIS A 108 18.76 -13.83 -9.35
CA HIS A 108 17.83 -12.80 -8.85
C HIS A 108 17.71 -11.64 -9.84
N GLN A 109 18.86 -11.10 -10.25
CA GLN A 109 18.90 -9.94 -11.14
C GLN A 109 18.37 -10.28 -12.54
N GLU A 110 18.70 -11.44 -13.08
CA GLU A 110 18.21 -11.89 -14.39
C GLU A 110 16.68 -11.99 -14.41
N ALA A 111 16.10 -12.69 -13.44
CA ALA A 111 14.65 -12.83 -13.34
C ALA A 111 13.94 -11.49 -13.13
N ARG A 112 14.46 -10.65 -12.22
CA ARG A 112 13.87 -9.35 -11.93
C ARG A 112 13.96 -8.39 -13.13
N SER A 113 15.10 -8.35 -13.82
CA SER A 113 15.27 -7.46 -14.98
C SER A 113 14.35 -7.88 -16.12
N LYS A 114 14.28 -9.19 -16.42
CA LYS A 114 13.39 -9.72 -17.45
C LYS A 114 11.94 -9.29 -17.25
N ASP A 115 11.42 -9.44 -16.04
CA ASP A 115 10.02 -9.13 -15.75
C ASP A 115 9.77 -7.62 -15.69
N LEU A 116 10.72 -6.82 -15.20
CA LEU A 116 10.64 -5.35 -15.25
C LEU A 116 10.68 -4.82 -16.69
N ASP A 117 11.54 -5.39 -17.54
CA ASP A 117 11.62 -5.06 -18.95
C ASP A 117 10.30 -5.45 -19.66
N GLN A 118 9.72 -6.61 -19.34
CA GLN A 118 8.42 -7.01 -19.87
C GLN A 118 7.30 -6.06 -19.44
N LEU A 119 7.25 -5.64 -18.18
CA LEU A 119 6.28 -4.64 -17.70
C LEU A 119 6.43 -3.31 -18.45
N GLN A 120 7.67 -2.87 -18.69
CA GLN A 120 7.97 -1.67 -19.45
C GLN A 120 7.52 -1.79 -20.91
N GLU A 121 7.79 -2.93 -21.56
CA GLU A 121 7.36 -3.21 -22.94
C GLU A 121 5.83 -3.24 -23.07
N GLN A 122 5.14 -3.77 -22.05
CA GLN A 122 3.68 -3.80 -21.96
C GLN A 122 3.07 -2.46 -21.53
N SER A 123 3.90 -1.46 -21.21
CA SER A 123 3.47 -0.17 -20.66
C SER A 123 2.64 -0.30 -19.37
N ASP A 124 2.90 -1.34 -18.56
CA ASP A 124 2.25 -1.54 -17.26
C ASP A 124 2.91 -0.65 -16.19
N MET A 125 2.64 0.64 -16.30
CA MET A 125 3.15 1.65 -15.36
C MET A 125 2.60 1.45 -13.95
N LEU A 126 1.39 0.89 -13.82
CA LEU A 126 0.79 0.58 -12.51
C LEU A 126 1.59 -0.51 -11.79
N GLY A 127 1.95 -1.59 -12.50
CA GLY A 127 2.79 -2.66 -11.97
C GLY A 127 4.16 -2.14 -11.55
N LEU A 128 4.81 -1.33 -12.40
CA LEU A 128 6.10 -0.71 -12.10
C LEU A 128 6.02 0.21 -10.87
N GLN A 129 4.99 1.05 -10.78
CA GLN A 129 4.77 1.94 -9.63
C GLN A 129 4.52 1.14 -8.35
N PHE A 130 3.71 0.08 -8.41
CA PHE A 130 3.44 -0.76 -7.25
C PHE A 130 4.69 -1.49 -6.78
N ILE A 131 5.50 -2.07 -7.69
CA ILE A 131 6.77 -2.71 -7.35
C ILE A 131 7.74 -1.70 -6.71
N GLN A 132 7.83 -0.49 -7.25
CA GLN A 132 8.66 0.58 -6.68
C GLN A 132 8.21 0.92 -5.24
N ALA A 133 6.91 1.07 -5.02
CA ALA A 133 6.37 1.46 -3.73
C ALA A 133 6.36 0.33 -2.69
N LEU A 134 6.35 -0.95 -3.11
CA LEU A 134 6.62 -2.08 -2.22
C LEU A 134 8.06 -2.03 -1.69
N GLY A 135 8.99 -1.62 -2.56
CA GLY A 135 10.41 -1.55 -2.31
C GLY A 135 11.16 -2.82 -2.63
N GLU A 136 12.39 -2.91 -2.13
CA GLU A 136 13.28 -4.03 -2.40
C GLU A 136 14.15 -4.34 -1.19
N ALA A 137 14.75 -5.53 -1.18
CA ALA A 137 15.67 -5.91 -0.12
C ALA A 137 16.92 -5.02 -0.15
N ALA A 138 17.18 -4.29 0.94
CA ALA A 138 18.36 -3.42 1.07
C ALA A 138 19.59 -4.24 1.50
N TYR A 139 20.21 -4.98 0.59
CA TYR A 139 21.39 -5.82 0.91
C TYR A 139 22.61 -5.01 1.36
N TRP A 140 22.63 -3.70 1.10
CA TRP A 140 23.64 -2.77 1.60
C TRP A 140 23.45 -2.38 3.07
N ARG A 141 22.28 -2.65 3.68
CA ARG A 141 21.95 -2.22 5.04
C ARG A 141 22.43 -3.24 6.07
N PHE A 142 23.21 -2.75 7.02
CA PHE A 142 23.67 -3.49 8.18
C PHE A 142 23.32 -2.75 9.47
N ASN A 143 23.09 -3.51 10.54
CA ASN A 143 23.12 -3.00 11.91
C ASN A 143 24.29 -3.69 12.63
N GLY A 144 25.41 -2.98 12.74
CA GLY A 144 26.69 -3.60 13.10
C GLY A 144 27.11 -4.61 12.04
N LYS A 145 27.24 -5.89 12.41
CA LYS A 145 27.58 -6.98 11.49
C LYS A 145 26.34 -7.69 10.92
N ASP A 146 25.16 -7.39 11.44
CA ASP A 146 23.95 -8.10 11.03
C ASP A 146 23.34 -7.45 9.78
N PRO A 147 23.08 -8.22 8.72
CA PRO A 147 22.35 -7.71 7.56
C PRO A 147 20.91 -7.35 7.95
N ARG A 148 20.38 -6.31 7.30
CA ARG A 148 19.01 -5.81 7.50
C ARG A 148 18.33 -5.56 6.13
N PRO A 149 18.15 -6.58 5.29
CA PRO A 149 17.53 -6.44 3.98
C PRO A 149 16.11 -5.88 4.06
N ASP A 150 15.34 -6.23 5.09
CA ASP A 150 13.96 -5.77 5.29
C ASP A 150 13.84 -4.25 5.54
N ASN A 151 14.97 -3.55 5.69
CA ASN A 151 14.98 -2.10 5.82
C ASN A 151 14.74 -1.36 4.50
N GLY A 152 14.84 -2.05 3.36
CA GLY A 152 14.56 -1.47 2.05
C GLY A 152 13.06 -1.45 1.69
N ALA A 153 12.26 -2.26 2.38
CA ALA A 153 10.83 -2.39 2.12
C ALA A 153 10.00 -1.25 2.67
N SER A 154 8.87 -1.01 2.00
CA SER A 154 7.78 -0.19 2.50
C SER A 154 7.27 -0.67 3.86
N ARG A 155 6.81 0.27 4.66
CA ARG A 155 6.14 0.00 5.93
C ARG A 155 4.68 -0.43 5.80
N TRP A 156 4.08 -0.27 4.62
CA TRP A 156 2.69 -0.61 4.36
C TRP A 156 2.48 -2.05 3.89
N GLU A 157 3.55 -2.75 3.49
CA GLU A 157 3.57 -4.21 3.45
C GLU A 157 3.58 -4.73 4.91
N MET A 158 2.50 -5.31 5.40
CA MET A 158 2.37 -5.77 6.81
C MET A 158 2.04 -7.26 6.94
N LYS A 159 2.25 -8.08 5.90
CA LYS A 159 1.99 -9.51 5.97
C LYS A 159 2.82 -10.15 7.08
N THR A 160 2.15 -10.93 7.91
CA THR A 160 2.78 -11.82 8.91
C THR A 160 3.65 -12.87 8.22
N ARG A 161 4.86 -13.07 8.73
CA ARG A 161 5.89 -13.92 8.11
C ARG A 161 6.14 -15.17 8.94
N ASN A 162 5.14 -16.05 8.98
CA ASN A 162 5.30 -17.35 9.61
C ASN A 162 6.12 -18.26 8.71
N ALA A 163 7.00 -19.10 9.28
CA ALA A 163 7.71 -20.17 8.57
C ALA A 163 8.51 -19.79 7.30
N GLY A 164 8.93 -18.53 7.14
CA GLY A 164 9.69 -18.07 5.96
C GLY A 164 8.83 -17.62 4.78
N GLU A 165 7.53 -17.37 5.01
CA GLU A 165 6.64 -16.76 4.02
C GLU A 165 7.12 -15.38 3.57
N GLU A 166 6.88 -15.07 2.29
CA GLU A 166 7.09 -13.75 1.68
C GLU A 166 5.78 -13.17 1.13
N PHE A 167 5.78 -11.94 0.65
CA PHE A 167 4.52 -11.24 0.32
C PHE A 167 3.97 -11.61 -1.05
N VAL A 168 4.80 -11.56 -2.09
CA VAL A 168 4.35 -11.67 -3.48
C VAL A 168 3.81 -13.07 -3.78
N SER A 169 4.60 -14.12 -3.60
CA SER A 169 4.19 -15.49 -3.96
C SER A 169 3.18 -16.13 -3.00
N GLN A 170 3.04 -15.64 -1.77
CA GLN A 170 2.13 -16.23 -0.78
C GLN A 170 0.86 -15.41 -0.50
N LYS A 171 0.78 -14.18 -1.00
CA LYS A 171 -0.41 -13.34 -0.87
C LYS A 171 -0.84 -12.69 -2.17
N LEU A 172 0.03 -11.88 -2.80
CA LEU A 172 -0.35 -11.17 -4.02
C LEU A 172 -0.75 -12.15 -5.13
N SER A 173 0.05 -13.19 -5.36
CA SER A 173 -0.22 -14.25 -6.36
C SER A 173 -1.61 -14.86 -6.20
N LYS A 174 -2.03 -15.15 -4.97
CA LYS A 174 -3.35 -15.72 -4.66
C LYS A 174 -4.47 -14.74 -4.94
N PHE A 175 -4.26 -13.46 -4.61
CA PHE A 175 -5.24 -12.41 -4.88
C PHE A 175 -5.48 -12.28 -6.39
N VAL A 176 -4.39 -12.21 -7.17
CA VAL A 176 -4.50 -12.03 -8.62
C VAL A 176 -5.01 -13.29 -9.30
N GLU A 177 -4.66 -14.50 -8.82
CA GLU A 177 -5.22 -15.76 -9.30
C GLU A 177 -6.73 -15.83 -9.14
N GLU A 178 -7.21 -15.50 -7.93
CA GLU A 178 -8.63 -15.55 -7.61
C GLU A 178 -9.41 -14.46 -8.39
N LEU A 179 -8.95 -13.20 -8.35
CA LEU A 179 -9.60 -12.09 -9.05
C LEU A 179 -9.59 -12.23 -10.58
N ALA A 180 -8.59 -12.89 -11.16
CA ALA A 180 -8.54 -13.17 -12.59
C ALA A 180 -9.76 -13.98 -13.10
N SER A 181 -10.40 -14.74 -12.21
CA SER A 181 -11.59 -15.55 -12.49
C SER A 181 -12.92 -14.83 -12.22
N TRP A 182 -12.90 -13.64 -11.62
CA TRP A 182 -14.11 -12.91 -11.25
C TRP A 182 -14.71 -12.15 -12.42
N ASP A 183 -16.02 -11.94 -12.36
CA ASP A 183 -16.72 -11.03 -13.26
C ASP A 183 -16.62 -9.57 -12.75
N PRO A 184 -16.60 -8.56 -13.64
CA PRO A 184 -16.45 -7.15 -13.26
C PRO A 184 -17.51 -6.63 -12.27
N GLU A 185 -18.76 -7.05 -12.39
CA GLU A 185 -19.84 -6.65 -11.49
C GLU A 185 -19.58 -7.12 -10.05
N ARG A 186 -18.95 -8.29 -9.89
CA ARG A 186 -18.56 -8.84 -8.58
C ARG A 186 -17.49 -7.97 -7.93
N VAL A 187 -16.49 -7.57 -8.71
CA VAL A 187 -15.41 -6.66 -8.27
C VAL A 187 -15.99 -5.31 -7.84
N LEU A 188 -16.87 -4.72 -8.66
CA LEU A 188 -17.50 -3.43 -8.37
C LEU A 188 -18.35 -3.48 -7.09
N ALA A 189 -19.16 -4.53 -6.92
CA ALA A 189 -19.96 -4.73 -5.71
C ALA A 189 -19.09 -4.81 -4.44
N GLY A 190 -17.92 -5.45 -4.53
CA GLY A 190 -16.93 -5.51 -3.46
C GLY A 190 -16.36 -4.15 -3.08
N TRP A 191 -16.02 -3.32 -4.07
CA TRP A 191 -15.52 -1.96 -3.82
C TRP A 191 -16.54 -1.03 -3.18
N GLN A 192 -17.83 -1.18 -3.52
CA GLN A 192 -18.92 -0.36 -2.98
C GLN A 192 -19.42 -0.89 -1.63
N GLY A 193 -19.08 -2.13 -1.29
CA GLY A 193 -19.48 -2.78 -0.04
C GLY A 193 -20.89 -3.37 -0.11
N ASP A 194 -21.44 -3.54 -1.32
CA ASP A 194 -22.75 -4.15 -1.56
C ASP A 194 -22.70 -5.67 -1.29
N LYS A 195 -21.53 -6.28 -1.47
CA LYS A 195 -21.26 -7.67 -1.17
C LYS A 195 -19.84 -7.82 -0.62
N ILE A 196 -19.67 -8.72 0.33
CA ILE A 196 -18.36 -9.09 0.88
C ILE A 196 -18.06 -10.50 0.44
N GLU A 197 -16.98 -10.69 -0.32
CA GLU A 197 -16.50 -12.00 -0.74
C GLU A 197 -15.04 -12.21 -0.34
N ASP A 198 -14.83 -13.04 0.67
CA ASP A 198 -13.51 -13.40 1.19
C ASP A 198 -13.22 -14.90 0.94
N PRO A 199 -12.59 -15.25 -0.20
CA PRO A 199 -12.34 -16.64 -0.56
C PRO A 199 -11.23 -17.28 0.28
N PHE A 200 -10.46 -16.50 1.06
CA PHE A 200 -9.34 -16.99 1.84
C PHE A 200 -9.67 -17.21 3.33
N GLY A 201 -10.89 -16.90 3.76
CA GLY A 201 -11.41 -17.22 5.08
C GLY A 201 -12.54 -16.28 5.53
N GLY A 202 -13.19 -16.61 6.66
CA GLY A 202 -14.18 -15.74 7.31
C GLY A 202 -13.56 -14.87 8.42
N ASP A 203 -14.13 -14.90 9.62
CA ASP A 203 -13.79 -14.02 10.76
C ASP A 203 -12.31 -13.97 11.23
N ALA A 204 -11.46 -14.90 10.80
CA ALA A 204 -10.02 -14.91 11.10
C ALA A 204 -9.15 -14.67 9.84
N SER A 205 -9.77 -14.14 8.79
CA SER A 205 -9.13 -13.92 7.51
C SER A 205 -8.04 -12.87 7.61
N ARG A 206 -6.97 -13.10 6.83
CA ARG A 206 -5.84 -12.19 6.68
C ARG A 206 -5.87 -11.47 5.34
N THR A 207 -7.00 -11.53 4.63
CA THR A 207 -7.27 -10.76 3.41
C THR A 207 -6.99 -9.25 3.58
N PRO A 208 -7.33 -8.59 4.70
CA PRO A 208 -6.94 -7.19 4.97
C PRO A 208 -5.46 -6.83 4.81
N SER A 209 -4.58 -7.81 4.96
CA SER A 209 -3.12 -7.64 4.87
C SER A 209 -2.52 -6.53 5.74
N GLY A 210 -3.12 -6.27 6.89
CA GLY A 210 -2.65 -5.27 7.86
C GLY A 210 -3.30 -3.90 7.73
N PHE A 211 -4.18 -3.66 6.74
CA PHE A 211 -4.87 -2.37 6.64
C PHE A 211 -6.05 -2.21 7.61
N THR A 212 -6.49 -3.30 8.23
CA THR A 212 -7.48 -3.37 9.30
C THR A 212 -7.21 -4.68 10.10
N PRO A 213 -7.76 -4.88 11.32
CA PRO A 213 -7.59 -6.15 12.03
C PRO A 213 -8.03 -7.36 11.19
N PRO A 214 -7.47 -8.56 11.42
CA PRO A 214 -7.95 -9.78 10.78
C PRO A 214 -9.46 -9.94 10.94
N GLY A 215 -10.11 -10.36 9.87
CA GLY A 215 -11.56 -10.40 9.78
C GLY A 215 -12.00 -10.58 8.33
N GLU A 216 -13.27 -10.96 8.15
CA GLU A 216 -13.89 -11.09 6.85
C GLU A 216 -13.73 -9.79 6.07
N THR A 217 -13.19 -9.86 4.85
CA THR A 217 -12.92 -8.68 4.01
C THR A 217 -13.01 -9.02 2.56
N ASP A 218 -13.72 -8.18 1.81
CA ASP A 218 -13.86 -8.35 0.38
C ASP A 218 -12.50 -8.31 -0.33
N LEU A 219 -12.25 -9.33 -1.16
CA LEU A 219 -10.97 -9.47 -1.85
C LEU A 219 -10.70 -8.33 -2.85
N ALA A 220 -11.71 -7.87 -3.58
CA ALA A 220 -11.53 -6.79 -4.56
C ALA A 220 -11.15 -5.48 -3.85
N LEU A 221 -11.78 -5.20 -2.70
CA LEU A 221 -11.41 -4.05 -1.85
C LEU A 221 -10.00 -4.20 -1.27
N ALA A 222 -9.63 -5.38 -0.79
CA ALA A 222 -8.29 -5.64 -0.27
C ALA A 222 -7.20 -5.54 -1.34
N PHE A 223 -7.48 -6.00 -2.56
CA PHE A 223 -6.57 -5.86 -3.69
C PHE A 223 -6.38 -4.40 -4.10
N ALA A 224 -7.47 -3.62 -4.17
CA ALA A 224 -7.37 -2.18 -4.37
C ALA A 224 -6.52 -1.53 -3.26
N ALA A 225 -6.67 -1.93 -2.01
CA ALA A 225 -5.84 -1.42 -0.93
C ALA A 225 -4.35 -1.78 -1.07
N LEU A 226 -4.02 -2.99 -1.55
CA LEU A 226 -2.62 -3.34 -1.86
C LEU A 226 -2.05 -2.43 -2.95
N ILE A 227 -2.78 -2.22 -4.05
CA ILE A 227 -2.38 -1.29 -5.11
C ILE A 227 -2.21 0.13 -4.56
N GLY A 228 -3.01 0.52 -3.58
CA GLY A 228 -2.91 1.81 -2.89
C GLY A 228 -1.57 2.10 -2.23
N ILE A 229 -0.74 1.07 -1.96
CA ILE A 229 0.66 1.28 -1.55
C ILE A 229 1.42 2.09 -2.60
N GLY A 230 1.10 1.94 -3.89
CA GLY A 230 1.65 2.70 -5.01
C GLY A 230 1.55 4.22 -4.87
N GLN A 231 0.61 4.70 -4.05
CA GLN A 231 0.40 6.13 -3.79
C GLN A 231 1.41 6.71 -2.78
N TYR A 232 2.20 5.85 -2.12
CA TYR A 232 3.16 6.18 -1.08
C TYR A 232 4.59 5.80 -1.52
N PRO A 233 5.16 6.50 -2.52
CA PRO A 233 6.47 6.16 -3.05
C PRO A 233 7.54 6.27 -1.96
N ILE A 234 8.41 5.28 -1.93
CA ILE A 234 9.44 5.19 -0.88
C ILE A 234 10.75 5.84 -1.32
N THR A 235 11.53 6.31 -0.36
CA THR A 235 12.89 6.83 -0.62
C THR A 235 13.94 5.94 0.05
N PRO A 236 14.72 5.16 -0.71
CA PRO A 236 15.82 4.37 -0.17
C PRO A 236 16.81 5.25 0.60
N ARG A 237 17.23 4.79 1.78
CA ARG A 237 18.27 5.45 2.59
C ARG A 237 19.44 4.49 2.82
N THR A 238 20.66 5.01 2.73
CA THR A 238 21.87 4.18 2.90
C THR A 238 22.18 3.90 4.37
N SER A 239 21.96 4.88 5.24
CA SER A 239 22.28 4.82 6.67
C SER A 239 21.08 4.52 7.57
N HIS A 240 19.86 4.63 7.05
CA HIS A 240 18.61 4.46 7.80
C HIS A 240 17.71 3.43 7.13
N VAL A 241 16.57 3.18 7.74
CA VAL A 241 15.49 2.50 7.03
C VAL A 241 15.02 3.34 5.84
N THR A 242 14.52 2.69 4.79
CA THR A 242 13.81 3.36 3.72
C THR A 242 12.68 4.21 4.28
N PHE A 243 12.57 5.43 3.79
CA PHE A 243 11.48 6.34 4.12
C PHE A 243 10.19 5.83 3.49
N THR A 244 9.14 5.70 4.29
CA THR A 244 7.78 5.42 3.82
C THR A 244 6.88 6.59 4.22
N PRO A 245 6.29 7.33 3.27
CA PRO A 245 5.44 8.46 3.58
C PRO A 245 4.28 8.08 4.50
N GLY A 246 4.00 8.91 5.50
CA GLY A 246 2.95 8.69 6.49
C GLY A 246 3.32 7.74 7.65
N ALA A 247 4.52 7.14 7.64
CA ALA A 247 4.95 6.22 8.69
C ALA A 247 5.70 6.96 9.81
N TYR A 248 5.30 6.73 11.08
CA TYR A 248 6.02 7.23 12.25
C TYR A 248 6.42 6.09 13.20
N PRO A 249 7.65 6.10 13.76
CA PRO A 249 8.75 6.99 13.39
C PRO A 249 9.36 6.59 12.05
N ASP A 250 9.87 7.56 11.30
CA ASP A 250 10.45 7.37 9.96
C ASP A 250 11.84 6.68 9.98
N THR A 251 12.41 6.49 11.18
CA THR A 251 13.73 5.89 11.41
C THR A 251 13.68 4.43 11.86
N ALA A 252 12.50 3.91 12.20
CA ALA A 252 12.36 2.54 12.70
C ALA A 252 11.87 1.57 11.62
N HIS A 253 12.31 0.31 11.76
CA HIS A 253 11.82 -0.77 10.91
C HIS A 253 10.33 -1.08 11.16
N HIS A 254 9.85 -0.82 12.37
CA HIS A 254 8.46 -0.98 12.77
C HIS A 254 7.86 0.39 13.10
N PRO A 255 6.97 0.92 12.26
CA PRO A 255 6.20 2.10 12.63
C PRO A 255 5.23 1.78 13.77
N GLN A 256 4.93 2.80 14.55
CA GLN A 256 3.91 2.82 15.60
C GLN A 256 2.61 3.44 15.10
N LEU A 257 2.70 4.39 14.16
CA LEU A 257 1.55 5.06 13.58
C LEU A 257 1.63 5.11 12.05
N ALA A 258 0.46 5.10 11.42
CA ALA A 258 0.25 5.63 10.09
C ALA A 258 -0.56 6.94 10.16
N VAL A 259 -0.16 7.93 9.38
CA VAL A 259 -0.82 9.23 9.28
C VAL A 259 -1.12 9.47 7.80
N LEU A 260 -2.41 9.50 7.45
CA LEU A 260 -2.91 9.55 6.07
C LEU A 260 -3.71 10.84 5.83
N PRO A 261 -3.57 11.48 4.65
CA PRO A 261 -4.27 12.72 4.35
C PRO A 261 -5.77 12.49 4.16
N VAL A 262 -6.58 13.44 4.62
CA VAL A 262 -8.04 13.46 4.43
C VAL A 262 -8.40 14.68 3.57
N PRO A 263 -8.27 14.58 2.23
CA PRO A 263 -8.75 15.63 1.34
C PRO A 263 -10.26 15.76 1.38
N THR A 264 -10.79 16.98 1.51
CA THR A 264 -12.26 17.25 1.44
C THR A 264 -12.66 17.94 0.15
N THR A 265 -11.68 18.35 -0.65
CA THR A 265 -11.87 18.78 -2.04
C THR A 265 -11.28 17.74 -2.98
N PRO A 266 -11.86 17.54 -4.18
CA PRO A 266 -11.29 16.62 -5.17
C PRO A 266 -9.83 16.94 -5.48
N ILE A 267 -8.94 15.96 -5.27
CA ILE A 267 -7.52 16.05 -5.64
C ILE A 267 -7.12 14.88 -6.52
N SER A 268 -6.22 15.09 -7.46
CA SER A 268 -5.72 14.02 -8.33
C SER A 268 -4.74 13.08 -7.59
N PRO A 269 -4.51 11.86 -8.10
CA PRO A 269 -3.50 10.95 -7.56
C PRO A 269 -2.11 11.60 -7.48
N GLU A 270 -1.73 12.40 -8.47
CA GLU A 270 -0.42 13.07 -8.53
C GLU A 270 -0.30 14.18 -7.46
N ARG A 271 -1.43 14.87 -7.18
CA ARG A 271 -1.51 15.83 -6.06
C ARG A 271 -1.39 15.11 -4.73
N SER A 272 -2.08 13.98 -4.56
CA SER A 272 -1.99 13.15 -3.35
C SER A 272 -0.56 12.70 -3.10
N GLU A 273 0.14 12.23 -4.13
CA GLU A 273 1.55 11.84 -4.08
C GLU A 273 2.45 13.01 -3.65
N SER A 274 2.26 14.16 -4.29
CA SER A 274 3.01 15.39 -3.96
C SER A 274 2.78 15.84 -2.51
N ILE A 275 1.57 15.65 -1.97
CA ILE A 275 1.26 15.96 -0.57
C ILE A 275 2.03 15.02 0.35
N VAL A 276 1.94 13.70 0.16
CA VAL A 276 2.56 12.74 1.09
C VAL A 276 4.09 12.80 1.07
N LEU A 277 4.69 13.25 -0.04
CA LEU A 277 6.14 13.49 -0.15
C LEU A 277 6.59 14.87 0.38
N SER A 278 5.66 15.78 0.66
CA SER A 278 6.01 17.14 1.06
C SER A 278 6.61 17.21 2.47
N SER A 279 7.50 18.20 2.69
CA SER A 279 8.00 18.48 4.04
C SER A 279 6.87 18.86 5.00
N SER A 280 5.84 19.57 4.51
CA SER A 280 4.65 19.90 5.30
C SER A 280 3.94 18.66 5.83
N TRP A 281 3.77 17.63 4.99
CA TRP A 281 3.20 16.38 5.45
C TRP A 281 4.12 15.67 6.45
N SER A 282 5.42 15.61 6.16
CA SER A 282 6.40 15.03 7.10
C SER A 282 6.38 15.71 8.48
N ASP A 283 6.22 17.03 8.53
CA ASP A 283 6.11 17.80 9.78
C ASP A 283 4.85 17.41 10.57
N ILE A 284 3.72 17.20 9.88
CA ILE A 284 2.47 16.73 10.48
C ILE A 284 2.62 15.29 11.02
N VAL A 285 3.21 14.38 10.24
CA VAL A 285 3.46 12.99 10.67
C VAL A 285 4.29 12.97 11.96
N ASN A 286 5.36 13.76 12.00
CA ASN A 286 6.24 13.85 13.18
C ASN A 286 5.54 14.48 14.40
N ALA A 287 4.70 15.50 14.19
CA ALA A 287 3.94 16.13 15.26
C ALA A 287 2.95 15.15 15.90
N PHE A 288 2.17 14.40 15.10
CA PHE A 288 1.27 13.37 15.63
C PHE A 288 2.03 12.22 16.32
N GLY A 289 3.18 11.83 15.77
CA GLY A 289 4.06 10.87 16.40
C GLY A 289 4.54 11.31 17.78
N ALA A 290 5.03 12.54 17.90
CA ALA A 290 5.47 13.12 19.17
C ALA A 290 4.32 13.22 20.20
N GLN A 291 3.11 13.55 19.75
CA GLN A 291 1.91 13.57 20.61
C GLN A 291 1.57 12.16 21.13
N ALA A 292 1.59 11.14 20.27
CA ALA A 292 1.31 9.76 20.68
C ALA A 292 2.35 9.20 21.66
N GLU A 293 3.59 9.70 21.61
CA GLU A 293 4.65 9.37 22.56
C GLU A 293 4.61 10.23 23.85
N GLY A 294 3.68 11.19 23.95
CA GLY A 294 3.58 12.11 25.09
C GLY A 294 4.73 13.12 25.17
N LYS A 295 5.47 13.34 24.06
CA LYS A 295 6.60 14.29 23.99
C LYS A 295 6.13 15.74 23.78
N THR A 296 4.92 15.92 23.25
CA THR A 296 4.30 17.22 22.98
C THR A 296 2.84 17.20 23.38
N GLU A 297 2.30 18.35 23.76
CA GLU A 297 0.86 18.50 24.07
C GLU A 297 -0.02 18.23 22.82
N GLU A 298 -1.18 17.61 23.04
CA GLU A 298 -2.17 17.40 21.98
C GLU A 298 -2.61 18.76 21.38
N GLY A 299 -2.66 18.83 20.05
CA GLY A 299 -3.11 20.03 19.32
C GLY A 299 -2.01 21.04 18.98
N VAL A 300 -0.78 20.87 19.50
CA VAL A 300 0.37 21.66 19.03
C VAL A 300 0.84 21.10 17.69
N LEU A 301 0.39 21.72 16.60
CA LEU A 301 0.71 21.34 15.23
C LEU A 301 1.48 22.47 14.50
N PRO A 302 2.38 22.14 13.55
CA PRO A 302 3.13 23.14 12.79
C PRO A 302 2.23 24.01 11.89
N GLU A 303 1.94 25.25 12.30
CA GLU A 303 1.00 26.16 11.62
C GLU A 303 1.30 26.39 10.13
N LYS A 304 2.58 26.50 9.76
CA LYS A 304 2.98 26.66 8.34
C LYS A 304 2.66 25.42 7.50
N ALA A 305 2.84 24.22 8.08
CA ALA A 305 2.50 22.98 7.41
C ALA A 305 0.98 22.87 7.24
N ILE A 306 0.21 23.19 8.29
CA ILE A 306 -1.25 23.24 8.27
C ILE A 306 -1.75 24.16 7.15
N ALA A 307 -1.27 25.40 7.10
CA ALA A 307 -1.71 26.38 6.11
C ALA A 307 -1.47 25.89 4.67
N SER A 308 -0.31 25.25 4.45
CA SER A 308 0.04 24.68 3.15
C SER A 308 -0.87 23.51 2.76
N LEU A 309 -1.14 22.59 3.69
CA LEU A 309 -1.97 21.41 3.45
C LEU A 309 -3.45 21.77 3.23
N ARG A 310 -3.98 22.73 3.99
CA ARG A 310 -5.33 23.28 3.76
C ARG A 310 -5.44 23.91 2.37
N ALA A 311 -4.41 24.64 1.92
CA ALA A 311 -4.38 25.20 0.57
C ALA A 311 -4.35 24.12 -0.52
N TYR A 312 -3.86 22.92 -0.21
CA TYR A 312 -3.91 21.76 -1.09
C TYR A 312 -5.20 20.93 -0.97
N GLY A 313 -6.19 21.39 -0.19
CA GLY A 313 -7.46 20.70 -0.02
C GLY A 313 -7.46 19.60 1.03
N VAL A 314 -6.42 19.52 1.88
CA VAL A 314 -6.28 18.55 2.96
C VAL A 314 -6.41 19.25 4.32
N PRO A 315 -7.64 19.45 4.82
CA PRO A 315 -7.87 20.10 6.11
C PRO A 315 -7.74 19.16 7.30
N ALA A 316 -7.51 17.86 7.08
CA ALA A 316 -7.50 16.87 8.14
C ALA A 316 -6.52 15.73 7.84
N ALA A 317 -6.16 15.01 8.90
CA ALA A 317 -5.36 13.79 8.84
C ALA A 317 -6.06 12.67 9.63
N ALA A 318 -5.99 11.45 9.08
CA ALA A 318 -6.38 10.24 9.78
C ALA A 318 -5.13 9.57 10.37
N THR A 319 -5.17 9.28 11.66
CA THR A 319 -4.09 8.63 12.40
C THR A 319 -4.51 7.23 12.80
N PHE A 320 -3.67 6.24 12.52
CA PHE A 320 -3.92 4.84 12.80
C PHE A 320 -2.77 4.32 13.66
N ARG A 321 -3.09 3.77 14.84
CA ARG A 321 -2.10 3.01 15.61
C ARG A 321 -1.86 1.68 14.93
N ILE A 322 -0.63 1.21 15.03
CA ILE A 322 -0.24 -0.09 14.48
C ILE A 322 -0.18 -1.07 15.63
N TYR A 323 -1.15 -1.99 15.66
CA TYR A 323 -1.12 -3.11 16.57
C TYR A 323 0.05 -4.04 16.22
N VAL A 324 0.67 -4.62 17.24
CA VAL A 324 1.72 -5.63 17.10
C VAL A 324 1.40 -6.78 18.05
N SER A 325 1.17 -7.99 17.51
CA SER A 325 0.84 -9.14 18.35
C SER A 325 2.05 -9.60 19.18
N PRO A 326 1.83 -10.16 20.38
CA PRO A 326 2.90 -10.72 21.20
C PRO A 326 3.30 -12.11 20.69
N ALA A 327 3.96 -12.17 19.53
CA ALA A 327 4.43 -13.42 18.90
C ALA A 327 5.83 -13.25 18.30
N LYS A 328 6.53 -14.37 18.09
CA LYS A 328 7.88 -14.38 17.48
C LYS A 328 7.90 -13.84 16.05
N ALA A 329 6.85 -14.15 15.28
CA ALA A 329 6.54 -13.52 14.02
C ALA A 329 5.25 -12.71 14.24
N PRO A 330 5.36 -11.45 14.70
CA PRO A 330 4.21 -10.69 15.13
C PRO A 330 3.34 -10.29 13.94
N GLU A 331 2.04 -10.39 14.13
CA GLU A 331 1.03 -9.87 13.23
C GLU A 331 0.89 -8.37 13.47
N ARG A 332 0.74 -7.61 12.38
CA ARG A 332 0.62 -6.17 12.42
C ARG A 332 -0.59 -5.73 11.62
N TYR A 333 -1.31 -4.75 12.16
CA TYR A 333 -2.41 -4.12 11.45
C TYR A 333 -2.70 -2.72 11.97
N PHE A 334 -3.34 -1.91 11.13
CA PHE A 334 -3.96 -0.67 11.53
C PHE A 334 -5.16 -0.92 12.44
N GLU A 335 -5.13 -0.32 13.62
CA GLU A 335 -6.31 -0.18 14.47
C GLU A 335 -7.26 0.87 13.87
N ARG A 336 -8.50 0.95 14.39
CA ARG A 336 -9.44 2.00 13.96
C ARG A 336 -8.82 3.38 14.13
N GLY A 337 -8.90 4.18 13.08
CA GLY A 337 -8.26 5.48 13.02
C GLY A 337 -8.96 6.56 13.85
N ARG A 338 -8.26 7.68 14.01
CA ARG A 338 -8.80 8.94 14.54
C ARG A 338 -8.53 10.06 13.54
N VAL A 339 -9.54 10.87 13.26
CA VAL A 339 -9.41 12.02 12.37
C VAL A 339 -9.24 13.29 13.19
N GLN A 340 -8.24 14.08 12.85
CA GLN A 340 -7.99 15.38 13.46
C GLN A 340 -7.90 16.45 12.38
N LEU A 341 -8.52 17.60 12.63
CA LEU A 341 -8.36 18.77 11.78
C LEU A 341 -6.93 19.30 11.92
N LEU A 342 -6.31 19.61 10.78
CA LEU A 342 -5.04 20.30 10.69
C LEU A 342 -5.29 21.77 10.81
#